data_AF-A0A066YYM4-F1
#
_entry.id   AF-A0A066YYM4-F1
#
_cell.length_a   1.000
_cell.length_b   1.000
_cell.length_c   1.000
_cell.angle_alpha   90.00
_cell.angle_beta   90.00
_cell.angle_gamma   90.00
#
_symmetry.space_group_name_H-M   'P 1'
#
loop_
_entity.id
_entity.type
_entity.pdbx_description
1 polymer ?
#
loop_
_entity_poly.entity_id
_entity_poly.type
_entity_poly.pdbx_seq_one_letter_code
_entity_poly.pdbx_strand_id
1 'polypeptide(L)'
;MKGSQSGYAVSIEGITETTSFASLADAIASLWATLRTLPLGWTQYEAYRYFFGPGATERTEAFLARDGQLLLSFILLGHTRVIQVRPTATGPLQPTPKRLELLHTPAVAALCLHEPAGEDPFLGRLSA
;
A
#
# COMPACT_ATOMS: atom_id res chain seq x y z
N MET A 1 22.04 23.45 -4.85
CA MET A 1 22.46 22.26 -5.60
C MET A 1 21.41 21.17 -5.35
N LYS A 2 20.40 21.02 -6.22
CA LYS A 2 19.38 19.95 -6.09
C LYS A 2 19.95 18.69 -6.75
N GLY A 3 20.53 17.80 -5.93
CA GLY A 3 21.04 16.52 -6.41
C GLY A 3 19.93 15.76 -7.13
N SER A 4 20.27 15.19 -8.28
CA SER A 4 19.38 14.49 -9.21
C SER A 4 18.54 13.44 -8.48
N GLN A 5 17.32 13.83 -8.11
CA GLN A 5 16.34 12.95 -7.52
C GLN A 5 15.72 12.17 -8.68
N SER A 6 16.19 10.94 -8.88
CA SER A 6 15.86 10.15 -10.06
C SER A 6 14.56 9.35 -9.90
N GLY A 7 13.96 9.31 -8.71
CA GLY A 7 12.68 8.65 -8.50
C GLY A 7 12.20 8.61 -7.05
N TYR A 8 11.28 7.67 -6.79
CA TYR A 8 10.58 7.50 -5.51
C TYR A 8 10.63 6.04 -5.07
N ALA A 9 11.15 5.80 -3.87
CA ALA A 9 11.11 4.49 -3.22
C ALA A 9 9.85 4.38 -2.36
N VAL A 10 9.15 3.26 -2.50
CA VAL A 10 7.95 2.94 -1.73
C VAL A 10 8.05 1.56 -1.10
N SER A 11 7.47 1.43 0.08
CA SER A 11 7.39 0.16 0.79
C SER A 11 6.21 0.14 1.76
N ILE A 12 5.76 -1.07 2.08
CA ILE A 12 4.84 -1.35 3.17
C ILE A 12 5.60 -2.22 4.16
N GLU A 13 5.88 -1.66 5.34
CA GLU A 13 6.70 -2.29 6.37
C GLU A 13 6.20 -3.71 6.70
N GLY A 14 7.08 -4.70 6.56
CA GLY A 14 6.77 -6.10 6.86
C GLY A 14 5.77 -6.76 5.90
N ILE A 15 5.41 -6.10 4.79
CA ILE A 15 4.49 -6.65 3.78
C ILE A 15 5.13 -6.68 2.39
N THR A 16 5.83 -5.62 1.97
CA THR A 16 6.45 -5.55 0.63
C THR A 16 7.93 -5.24 0.72
N GLU A 17 8.69 -5.64 -0.30
CA GLU A 17 10.03 -5.10 -0.51
C GLU A 17 9.99 -3.62 -0.88
N THR A 18 11.11 -2.92 -0.66
CA THR A 18 11.25 -1.53 -1.10
C THR A 18 11.42 -1.50 -2.61
N THR A 19 10.44 -0.89 -3.29
CA THR A 19 10.42 -0.79 -4.76
C THR A 19 10.60 0.67 -5.16
N SER A 20 11.40 0.92 -6.20
CA SER A 20 11.66 2.27 -6.69
C SER A 20 10.98 2.51 -8.04
N PHE A 21 10.39 3.70 -8.21
CA PHE A 21 9.68 4.12 -9.41
C PHE A 21 10.24 5.44 -9.93
N ALA A 22 10.21 5.63 -11.26
CA ALA A 22 10.63 6.89 -11.87
C ALA A 22 9.60 8.02 -11.62
N SER A 23 8.31 7.69 -11.57
CA SER A 23 7.21 8.63 -11.36
C SER A 23 6.55 8.43 -10.01
N LEU A 24 6.19 9.55 -9.36
CA LEU A 24 5.43 9.51 -8.11
C LEU A 24 4.02 8.96 -8.33
N ALA A 25 3.41 9.27 -9.47
CA ALA A 25 2.08 8.75 -9.80
C ALA A 25 2.08 7.23 -9.87
N ASP A 26 3.12 6.63 -10.46
CA ASP A 26 3.24 5.18 -10.59
C ASP A 26 3.52 4.51 -9.23
N ALA A 27 4.36 5.14 -8.41
CA ALA A 27 4.61 4.71 -7.03
C ALA A 27 3.31 4.68 -6.20
N ILE A 28 2.52 5.76 -6.27
CA ILE A 28 1.25 5.87 -5.56
C ILE A 28 0.22 4.86 -6.09
N ALA A 29 0.09 4.73 -7.40
CA ALA A 29 -0.82 3.76 -8.02
C ALA A 29 -0.47 2.32 -7.60
N SER A 30 0.81 1.99 -7.56
CA SER A 30 1.32 0.68 -7.13
C SER A 30 1.04 0.40 -5.65
N LEU A 31 1.24 1.39 -4.79
CA LEU A 31 0.87 1.31 -3.37
C LEU A 31 -0.62 1.07 -3.19
N TRP A 32 -1.46 1.87 -3.84
CA TRP A 32 -2.91 1.72 -3.76
C TRP A 32 -3.38 0.36 -4.28
N ALA A 33 -2.82 -0.08 -5.42
CA ALA A 33 -3.12 -1.38 -6.00
C ALA A 33 -2.72 -2.58 -5.11
N THR A 34 -1.77 -2.37 -4.20
CA THR A 34 -1.34 -3.36 -3.20
C THR A 34 -2.19 -3.28 -1.93
N LEU A 35 -2.48 -2.07 -1.45
CA LEU A 35 -3.33 -1.88 -0.25
C LEU A 35 -4.74 -2.44 -0.42
N ARG A 36 -5.33 -2.28 -1.60
CA ARG A 36 -6.67 -2.82 -1.90
C ARG A 36 -6.77 -4.35 -1.87
N THR A 37 -5.64 -5.06 -1.87
CA THR A 37 -5.63 -6.54 -1.75
C THR A 37 -5.44 -7.01 -0.32
N LEU A 38 -5.17 -6.10 0.62
CA LEU A 38 -5.03 -6.44 2.02
C LEU A 38 -6.41 -6.41 2.70
N PRO A 39 -6.65 -7.26 3.72
CA PRO A 39 -7.89 -7.26 4.50
C PRO A 39 -7.96 -6.04 5.43
N LEU A 40 -8.11 -4.85 4.85
CA LEU A 40 -8.29 -3.60 5.57
C LEU A 40 -9.72 -3.50 6.11
N GLY A 41 -9.86 -3.00 7.34
CA GLY A 41 -11.18 -2.65 7.86
C GLY A 41 -11.83 -1.53 7.05
N TRP A 42 -13.16 -1.52 6.94
CA TRP A 42 -13.94 -0.58 6.11
C TRP A 42 -13.51 0.89 6.29
N THR A 43 -13.41 1.37 7.53
CA THR A 43 -13.00 2.75 7.83
C THR A 43 -11.61 3.09 7.31
N GLN A 44 -10.66 2.15 7.42
CA GLN A 44 -9.30 2.35 6.92
C GLN A 44 -9.31 2.36 5.38
N TYR A 45 -10.04 1.42 4.77
CA TYR A 45 -10.18 1.37 3.31
C TYR A 45 -10.71 2.69 2.75
N GLU A 46 -11.78 3.24 3.34
CA GLU A 46 -12.35 4.52 2.89
C GLU A 46 -11.39 5.70 3.08
N ALA A 47 -10.68 5.75 4.22
CA ALA A 47 -9.67 6.78 4.47
C ALA A 47 -8.54 6.74 3.43
N TYR A 48 -8.03 5.55 3.11
CA TYR A 48 -6.98 5.38 2.09
C TYR A 48 -7.50 5.60 0.68
N ARG A 49 -8.74 5.22 0.38
CA ARG A 49 -9.39 5.53 -0.91
C ARG A 49 -9.49 7.03 -1.12
N TYR A 50 -9.80 7.80 -0.07
CA TYR A 50 -9.80 9.26 -0.14
C TYR A 50 -8.39 9.83 -0.26
N PHE A 51 -7.42 9.29 0.47
CA PHE A 51 -6.02 9.75 0.44
C PHE A 51 -5.34 9.48 -0.91
N PHE A 52 -5.53 8.29 -1.47
CA PHE A 52 -4.97 7.86 -2.75
C PHE A 52 -5.87 8.18 -3.96
N GLY A 53 -6.97 8.87 -3.73
CA GLY A 53 -7.87 9.37 -4.77
C GLY A 53 -7.31 10.59 -5.53
N PRO A 54 -8.19 11.42 -6.12
CA PRO A 54 -7.78 12.63 -6.83
C PRO A 54 -6.84 13.52 -5.99
N GLY A 55 -5.79 14.05 -6.62
CA GLY A 55 -4.77 14.88 -5.95
C GLY A 55 -3.87 14.13 -4.96
N ALA A 56 -3.79 12.80 -5.02
CA ALA A 56 -2.88 12.02 -4.19
C ALA A 56 -1.40 12.39 -4.44
N THR A 57 -1.04 12.65 -5.70
CA THR A 57 0.32 13.07 -6.10
C THR A 57 0.67 14.40 -5.44
N GLU A 58 -0.13 15.44 -5.63
CA GLU A 58 0.12 16.78 -5.07
C GLU A 58 0.19 16.75 -3.54
N ARG A 59 -0.71 16.01 -2.89
CA ARG A 59 -0.65 15.81 -1.44
C ARG A 59 0.65 15.15 -1.03
N THR A 60 1.03 14.07 -1.69
CA THR A 60 2.27 13.35 -1.39
C THR A 60 3.49 14.24 -1.62
N GLU A 61 3.55 14.99 -2.71
CA GLU A 61 4.62 15.97 -2.96
C GLU A 61 4.72 17.02 -1.86
N ALA A 62 3.59 17.51 -1.33
CA ALA A 62 3.59 18.44 -0.22
C ALA A 62 4.22 17.83 1.05
N PHE A 63 3.94 16.56 1.36
CA PHE A 63 4.60 15.83 2.45
C PHE A 63 6.09 15.61 2.17
N LEU A 64 6.45 15.23 0.94
CA LEU A 64 7.86 15.04 0.56
C LEU A 64 8.66 16.35 0.67
N ALA A 65 8.06 17.48 0.27
CA ALA A 65 8.69 18.80 0.36
C ALA A 65 8.85 19.27 1.81
N ARG A 66 7.89 18.94 2.68
CA ARG A 66 7.89 19.36 4.08
C ARG A 66 8.77 18.48 4.98
N ASP A 67 8.59 17.16 4.87
CA ASP A 67 9.12 16.16 5.81
C ASP A 67 10.20 15.26 5.19
N GLY A 68 10.47 15.39 3.88
CA GLY A 68 11.41 14.56 3.14
C GLY A 68 10.90 13.14 2.84
N GLN A 69 9.76 12.76 3.41
CA GLN A 69 9.12 11.46 3.23
C GLN A 69 7.62 11.54 3.57
N LEU A 70 6.84 10.61 3.04
CA LEU A 70 5.48 10.33 3.49
C LEU A 70 5.51 9.06 4.34
N LEU A 71 4.88 9.12 5.52
CA LEU A 71 4.62 7.97 6.37
C LEU A 71 3.13 7.89 6.66
N LEU A 72 2.50 6.75 6.40
CA LEU A 72 1.10 6.49 6.75
C LEU A 72 1.00 5.17 7.50
N SER A 73 0.50 5.19 8.73
CA SER A 73 0.31 3.98 9.54
C SER A 73 -1.10 3.44 9.45
N PHE A 74 -1.25 2.12 9.35
CA PHE A 74 -2.53 1.42 9.40
C PHE A 74 -2.46 0.18 10.29
N ILE A 75 -3.61 -0.33 10.70
CA ILE A 75 -3.73 -1.55 11.48
C ILE A 75 -4.14 -2.69 10.55
N LEU A 76 -3.35 -3.76 10.55
CA LEU A 76 -3.61 -4.99 9.81
C LEU A 76 -3.45 -6.18 10.74
N LEU A 77 -4.52 -6.96 10.92
CA LEU A 77 -4.58 -8.11 11.85
C LEU A 77 -4.04 -7.78 13.26
N GLY A 78 -4.40 -6.61 13.80
CA GLY A 78 -3.97 -6.18 15.14
C GLY A 78 -2.55 -5.63 15.22
N HIS A 79 -1.80 -5.59 14.11
CA HIS A 79 -0.47 -5.01 14.05
C HIS A 79 -0.48 -3.67 13.34
N THR A 80 0.26 -2.70 13.89
CA THR A 80 0.52 -1.44 13.17
C THR A 80 1.56 -1.69 12.08
N ARG A 81 1.29 -1.17 10.88
CA ARG A 81 2.13 -1.24 9.69
C ARG A 81 2.28 0.16 9.11
N VAL A 82 3.42 0.44 8.49
CA VAL A 82 3.72 1.75 7.93
C VAL A 82 3.92 1.65 6.43
N ILE A 83 3.23 2.52 5.69
CA ILE A 83 3.50 2.82 4.30
C ILE A 83 4.52 3.94 4.27
N GLN A 84 5.60 3.77 3.51
CA GLN A 84 6.63 4.78 3.33
C GLN A 84 6.75 5.15 1.86
N VAL A 85 6.84 6.45 1.59
CA VAL A 85 7.28 7.00 0.30
C VAL A 85 8.42 7.96 0.57
N ARG A 86 9.54 7.80 -0.13
CA ARG A 86 10.67 8.72 -0.02
C ARG A 86 11.34 8.96 -1.37
N PRO A 87 11.94 10.13 -1.59
CA PRO A 87 12.91 10.34 -2.65
C PRO A 87 13.97 9.24 -2.70
N THR A 88 14.33 8.80 -3.90
CA THR A 88 15.53 7.97 -4.09
C THR A 88 16.32 8.42 -5.31
N ALA A 89 17.65 8.33 -5.20
CA ALA A 89 18.57 8.50 -6.32
C ALA A 89 19.17 7.15 -6.76
N THR A 90 18.75 6.03 -6.14
CA THR A 90 19.41 4.73 -6.26
C THR A 90 18.39 3.61 -6.42
N GLY A 91 18.70 2.66 -7.32
CA GLY A 91 17.92 1.45 -7.56
C GLY A 91 17.38 1.34 -8.98
N PRO A 92 16.96 0.14 -9.42
CA PRO A 92 16.26 -0.03 -10.68
C PRO A 92 14.92 0.71 -10.60
N LEU A 93 14.81 1.80 -11.35
CA LEU A 93 13.58 2.59 -11.42
C LEU A 93 12.60 1.87 -12.33
N GLN A 94 11.47 1.44 -11.77
CA GLN A 94 10.38 0.90 -12.57
C GLN A 94 9.70 2.05 -13.35
N PRO A 95 9.58 1.94 -14.69
CA PRO A 95 8.97 2.96 -15.53
C PRO A 95 7.44 2.88 -15.61
N THR A 96 6.85 1.83 -15.03
CA THR A 96 5.40 1.57 -15.05
C THR A 96 4.91 1.15 -13.67
N PRO A 97 3.62 1.40 -13.35
CA PRO A 97 3.05 0.95 -12.10
C PRO A 97 2.93 -0.57 -12.10
N LYS A 98 3.59 -1.22 -11.15
CA LYS A 98 3.54 -2.67 -10.91
C LYS A 98 3.12 -2.89 -9.47
N ARG A 99 2.26 -3.88 -9.23
CA ARG A 99 1.95 -4.31 -7.86
C ARG A 99 3.27 -4.64 -7.13
N LEU A 100 3.40 -4.12 -5.90
CA LEU A 100 4.59 -4.34 -5.09
C LEU A 100 4.73 -5.83 -4.76
N GLU A 101 5.96 -6.33 -4.81
CA GLU A 101 6.22 -7.73 -4.50
C GLU A 101 6.07 -7.94 -3.00
N LEU A 102 5.19 -8.88 -2.66
CA LEU A 102 4.89 -9.26 -1.29
C LEU A 102 6.06 -10.07 -0.75
N LEU A 103 6.46 -9.80 0.50
CA LEU A 103 7.48 -10.58 1.17
C LEU A 103 7.00 -12.02 1.32
N HIS A 104 7.85 -12.99 0.98
CA HIS A 104 7.61 -14.41 1.21
C HIS A 104 7.81 -14.78 2.69
N THR A 105 7.02 -14.17 3.57
CA THR A 105 7.01 -14.46 5.00
C THR A 105 5.71 -15.17 5.37
N PRO A 106 5.70 -16.04 6.40
CA PRO A 106 4.48 -16.70 6.85
C PRO A 106 3.40 -15.70 7.30
N ALA A 107 3.81 -14.54 7.83
CA ALA A 107 2.89 -13.47 8.20
C ALA A 107 2.17 -12.87 6.98
N VAL A 108 2.86 -12.74 5.85
CA VAL A 108 2.27 -12.23 4.60
C VAL A 108 1.49 -13.31 3.86
N ALA A 109 1.94 -14.56 3.90
CA ALA A 109 1.16 -15.69 3.39
C ALA A 109 -0.20 -15.83 4.10
N ALA A 110 -0.24 -15.66 5.43
CA ALA A 110 -1.48 -15.65 6.20
C ALA A 110 -2.43 -14.51 5.81
N LEU A 111 -1.89 -13.37 5.36
CA LEU A 111 -2.70 -12.24 4.85
C LEU A 111 -3.35 -12.56 3.49
N CYS A 112 -2.67 -13.34 2.63
CA CYS A 112 -3.20 -13.75 1.32
C CYS A 112 -4.20 -14.91 1.41
N LEU A 113 -4.11 -15.73 2.47
CA LEU A 113 -4.99 -16.88 2.69
C LEU A 113 -6.35 -16.49 3.28
N HIS A 114 -6.56 -15.22 3.62
CA HIS A 114 -7.87 -14.72 4.02
C HIS A 114 -8.73 -14.45 2.78
N GLU A 115 -9.03 -15.50 2.02
CA GLU A 115 -10.32 -15.56 1.33
C GLU A 115 -11.38 -15.41 2.43
N PRO A 116 -12.39 -14.53 2.29
CA PRO A 116 -13.56 -14.65 3.13
C PRO A 116 -14.17 -16.00 2.77
N ALA A 117 -13.90 -17.01 3.60
CA ALA A 117 -14.74 -18.19 3.65
C ALA A 117 -16.14 -17.65 3.94
N GLY A 118 -16.94 -17.51 2.87
CA GLY A 118 -18.37 -17.31 2.96
C GLY A 118 -18.98 -18.56 3.54
N GLU A 119 -18.74 -18.79 4.82
CA GLU A 119 -19.61 -19.64 5.62
C GLU A 119 -20.80 -18.79 5.99
N ASP A 120 -21.86 -18.95 5.22
CA ASP A 120 -23.20 -18.52 5.57
C ASP A 120 -23.90 -19.73 6.23
N PRO A 121 -23.96 -19.83 7.57
CA PRO A 121 -24.75 -20.85 8.24
C PRO A 121 -26.21 -20.39 8.38
N PHE A 122 -26.90 -20.10 7.27
CA PHE A 122 -28.33 -19.79 7.28
C PHE A 122 -29.19 -20.62 6.31
N LEU A 123 -28.78 -21.84 5.97
CA LEU A 123 -29.67 -22.83 5.36
C LEU A 123 -29.95 -23.99 6.33
N GLY A 124 -30.79 -23.72 7.31
CA GLY A 124 -31.17 -24.71 8.31
C GLY A 124 -32.41 -24.34 9.10
N ARG A 125 -33.54 -24.08 8.42
CA ARG A 125 -34.92 -24.37 8.88
C ARG A 125 -35.95 -23.69 7.98
N LEU A 126 -36.74 -24.50 7.27
CA LEU A 126 -38.22 -24.51 7.34
C LEU A 126 -38.73 -25.42 6.21
N SER A 127 -38.79 -26.72 6.50
CA SER A 127 -39.84 -27.59 5.97
C SER A 127 -40.79 -27.85 7.13
N ALA A 128 -41.99 -27.29 7.05
CA ALA A 128 -43.22 -27.73 7.71
C ALA A 128 -44.40 -27.04 7.02
#